data_AF-A0A2S7F995-F1
#
_entry.id   AF-A0A2S7F995-F1
#
_cell.length_a   1.000
_cell.length_b   1.000
_cell.length_c   1.000
_cell.angle_alpha   90.00
_cell.angle_beta   90.00
_cell.angle_gamma   90.00
#
_symmetry.space_group_name_H-M   'P 1'
#
loop_
_entity.id
_entity.type
_entity.pdbx_description
1 polymer ?
#
loop_
_entity_poly.entity_id
_entity_poly.type
_entity_poly.pdbx_seq_one_letter_code
_entity_poly.pdbx_strand_id
1 'polypeptide(L)'
;MKKNLLKMLVVAGMITSSISTTVFASTVNTNNIKENIIEQTQESYTLDSELNEYILSLKGINNDEKQKLIEAEKKVQPIYKQIDSLIDDANKAGKNTEKQIDELNNKIYEIQSEDNEIMERVYKYEEAKLIDNMDEDSYNIDMIEYIKSLPILTDSEKDKLIDTHKKLAPYYEQLDSLYKKLNKIQKPIIDKIDKLYDKVDEGYKDVAYIWNKVEY
;
A
#
# COMPACT_ATOMS: atom_id res chain seq x y z
N MET A 1 -5.79 11.03 -14.35
CA MET A 1 -4.73 10.04 -14.06
C MET A 1 -5.31 8.67 -13.64
N LYS A 2 -6.20 8.05 -14.42
CA LYS A 2 -6.82 6.74 -14.08
C LYS A 2 -6.31 5.54 -14.91
N LYS A 3 -5.48 5.77 -15.94
CA LYS A 3 -5.01 4.73 -16.88
C LYS A 3 -3.75 3.96 -16.42
N ASN A 4 -3.08 4.40 -15.35
CA ASN A 4 -1.85 3.76 -14.86
C ASN A 4 -2.10 2.75 -13.71
N LEU A 5 -3.20 2.91 -12.95
CA LEU A 5 -3.56 1.97 -11.87
C LEU A 5 -4.00 0.60 -12.40
N LEU A 6 -4.67 0.60 -13.56
CA LEU A 6 -5.23 -0.61 -14.19
C LEU A 6 -4.16 -1.45 -14.91
N LYS A 7 -3.12 -0.79 -15.46
CA LYS A 7 -1.90 -1.45 -15.95
C LYS A 7 -1.18 -2.22 -14.83
N MET A 8 -1.19 -1.68 -13.61
CA MET A 8 -0.63 -2.34 -12.43
C MET A 8 -1.47 -3.55 -11.99
N LEU A 9 -2.80 -3.52 -12.15
CA LEU A 9 -3.69 -4.62 -11.74
C LEU A 9 -3.61 -5.84 -12.68
N VAL A 10 -3.48 -5.62 -13.99
CA VAL A 10 -3.35 -6.74 -14.96
C VAL A 10 -1.92 -7.31 -14.98
N VAL A 11 -0.90 -6.47 -14.76
CA VAL A 11 0.46 -6.96 -14.49
C VAL A 11 0.55 -7.65 -13.11
N ALA A 12 -0.24 -7.20 -12.12
CA ALA A 12 -0.41 -7.92 -10.87
C ALA A 12 -1.08 -9.29 -11.08
N GLY A 13 -2.09 -9.41 -11.93
CA GLY A 13 -2.67 -10.72 -12.30
C GLY A 13 -1.68 -11.71 -12.94
N MET A 14 -0.59 -11.21 -13.54
CA MET A 14 0.51 -12.03 -14.08
C MET A 14 1.65 -12.27 -13.06
N ILE A 15 1.63 -11.64 -11.87
CA ILE A 15 2.72 -11.66 -10.88
C ILE A 15 2.25 -12.04 -9.44
N THR A 16 0.95 -12.06 -9.11
CA THR A 16 0.48 -12.17 -7.71
C THR A 16 0.21 -13.57 -7.18
N SER A 17 0.75 -14.65 -7.75
CA SER A 17 0.60 -15.97 -7.10
C SER A 17 1.34 -16.09 -5.75
N SER A 18 2.12 -15.10 -5.30
CA SER A 18 2.70 -15.17 -3.94
C SER A 18 3.29 -13.85 -3.38
N ILE A 19 2.51 -12.78 -3.22
CA ILE A 19 2.95 -11.69 -2.32
C ILE A 19 1.76 -11.17 -1.48
N SER A 20 1.86 -11.42 -0.17
CA SER A 20 0.98 -10.92 0.89
C SER A 20 0.63 -9.44 0.68
N THR A 21 -0.67 -9.15 0.68
CA THR A 21 -1.32 -7.83 0.48
C THR A 21 -1.09 -6.83 1.62
N THR A 22 0.10 -6.80 2.22
CA THR A 22 0.46 -5.83 3.26
C THR A 22 1.79 -5.15 2.94
N VAL A 23 1.81 -4.42 1.83
CA VAL A 23 2.80 -3.36 1.59
C VAL A 23 2.04 -2.05 1.70
N PHE A 24 2.27 -1.31 2.79
CA PHE A 24 1.78 0.05 2.95
C PHE A 24 2.42 0.93 1.87
N ALA A 25 1.72 1.10 0.74
CA ALA A 25 2.11 2.02 -0.31
C ALA A 25 1.70 3.44 0.10
N SER A 26 2.57 4.19 0.78
CA SER A 26 2.50 5.65 0.77
C SER A 26 3.36 6.17 -0.40
N THR A 27 2.85 6.11 -1.63
CA THR A 27 3.50 6.84 -2.74
C THR A 27 3.13 8.31 -2.67
N VAL A 28 3.89 9.09 -1.90
CA VAL A 28 4.00 10.54 -2.10
C VAL A 28 5.41 10.83 -2.60
N ASN A 29 5.48 11.21 -3.87
CA ASN A 29 6.69 11.67 -4.55
C ASN A 29 7.27 12.90 -3.84
N THR A 30 8.35 12.71 -3.07
CA THR A 30 8.99 13.76 -2.23
C THR A 30 10.19 14.43 -2.89
N ASN A 31 10.38 14.31 -4.21
CA ASN A 31 11.54 14.91 -4.89
C ASN A 31 11.49 16.44 -5.06
N ASN A 32 10.81 17.20 -4.19
CA ASN A 32 10.88 18.67 -4.21
C ASN A 32 10.55 19.40 -2.88
N ILE A 33 10.62 18.75 -1.72
CA ILE A 33 10.47 19.48 -0.44
C ILE A 33 11.86 19.85 0.07
N LYS A 34 12.20 21.14 -0.02
CA LYS A 34 13.39 21.70 0.64
C LYS A 34 13.36 21.33 2.12
N GLU A 35 14.45 20.76 2.61
CA GLU A 35 14.70 20.55 4.04
C GLU A 35 14.51 21.88 4.78
N ASN A 36 13.39 22.01 5.50
CA ASN A 36 13.26 23.05 6.49
C ASN A 36 13.74 22.45 7.80
N ILE A 37 14.96 22.81 8.19
CA ILE A 37 15.51 22.51 9.52
C ILE A 37 14.65 23.31 10.50
N ILE A 38 13.69 22.65 11.13
CA ILE A 38 12.95 23.23 12.26
C ILE A 38 13.68 22.75 13.51
N GLU A 39 14.38 23.68 14.16
CA GLU A 39 14.90 23.50 15.52
C GLU A 39 13.75 23.04 16.42
N GLN A 40 13.88 21.85 17.01
CA GLN A 40 12.95 21.38 18.03
C GLN A 40 13.19 22.17 19.33
N THR A 41 12.51 23.30 19.48
CA THR A 41 12.22 23.85 20.80
C THR A 41 11.23 22.92 21.50
N GLN A 42 11.64 22.39 22.65
CA GLN A 42 10.78 21.66 23.58
C GLN A 42 9.57 22.53 23.93
N GLU A 43 8.39 22.21 23.38
CA GLU A 43 7.14 22.76 23.87
C GLU A 43 6.32 21.72 24.63
N SER A 44 5.93 22.15 25.82
CA SER A 44 5.10 21.49 26.82
C SER A 44 3.82 20.88 26.24
N TYR A 45 3.52 19.65 26.64
CA TYR A 45 2.40 18.82 26.20
C TYR A 45 1.01 19.45 26.41
N THR A 46 0.46 20.07 25.37
CA THR A 46 -0.96 20.38 25.23
C THR A 46 -1.58 19.51 24.14
N LEU A 47 -2.84 19.06 24.33
CA LEU A 47 -3.64 18.51 23.22
C LEU A 47 -3.60 19.53 22.07
N ASP A 48 -3.58 19.07 20.82
CA ASP A 48 -3.71 19.96 19.67
C ASP A 48 -4.92 20.87 19.89
N SER A 49 -4.71 22.19 19.87
CA SER A 49 -5.77 23.17 20.13
C SER A 49 -6.94 22.99 19.18
N GLU A 50 -6.66 22.57 17.94
CA GLU A 50 -7.66 22.30 16.92
C GLU A 50 -8.54 21.10 17.27
N LEU A 51 -7.95 20.02 17.82
CA LEU A 51 -8.69 18.83 18.23
C LEU A 51 -9.57 19.08 19.46
N ASN A 52 -9.06 19.87 20.42
CA ASN A 52 -9.85 20.32 21.56
C ASN A 52 -11.06 21.15 21.11
N GLU A 53 -10.84 22.13 20.23
CA GLU A 53 -11.91 22.96 19.69
C GLU A 53 -12.93 22.13 18.91
N TYR A 54 -12.46 21.16 18.11
CA TYR A 54 -13.32 20.22 17.42
C TYR A 54 -14.24 19.46 18.39
N ILE A 55 -13.69 18.83 19.44
CA ILE A 55 -14.48 18.09 20.43
C ILE A 55 -15.50 19.00 21.12
N LEU A 56 -15.11 20.23 21.45
CA LEU A 56 -16.00 21.20 22.08
C LEU A 56 -17.12 21.66 21.14
N SER A 57 -16.88 21.66 19.82
CA SER A 57 -17.87 22.02 18.80
C SER A 57 -18.92 20.95 18.53
N LEU A 58 -18.67 19.69 18.93
CA LEU A 58 -19.56 18.56 18.67
C LEU A 58 -20.97 18.78 19.26
N LYS A 59 -21.99 18.44 18.47
CA LYS A 59 -23.40 18.47 18.86
C LYS A 59 -23.89 17.05 19.20
N GLY A 60 -25.00 16.96 19.92
CA GLY A 60 -25.58 15.66 20.34
C GLY A 60 -24.96 15.04 21.59
N ILE A 61 -23.91 15.64 22.16
CA ILE A 61 -23.21 15.16 23.37
C ILE A 61 -23.09 16.26 24.43
N ASN A 62 -23.09 15.86 25.71
CA ASN A 62 -23.02 16.81 26.83
C ASN A 62 -21.56 17.16 27.22
N ASN A 63 -21.40 18.11 28.15
CA ASN A 63 -20.08 18.58 28.58
C ASN A 63 -19.24 17.48 29.26
N ASP A 64 -19.87 16.58 30.02
CA ASP A 64 -19.15 15.48 30.68
C ASP A 64 -18.62 14.47 29.64
N GLU A 65 -19.41 14.18 28.62
CA GLU A 65 -19.02 13.33 27.48
C GLU A 65 -17.88 13.96 26.68
N LYS A 66 -17.96 15.27 26.40
CA LYS A 66 -16.86 16.02 25.76
C LYS A 66 -15.58 15.96 26.58
N GLN A 67 -15.67 16.13 27.90
CA GLN A 67 -14.52 16.07 28.79
C GLN A 67 -13.88 14.67 28.79
N LYS A 68 -14.69 13.59 28.77
CA LYS A 68 -14.18 12.22 28.65
C LYS A 68 -13.44 11.98 27.32
N LEU A 69 -13.95 12.51 26.20
CA LEU A 69 -13.26 12.45 24.91
C LEU A 69 -11.92 13.18 24.97
N ILE A 70 -11.87 14.39 25.55
CA ILE A 70 -10.61 15.14 25.73
C ILE A 70 -9.60 14.37 26.59
N GLU A 71 -10.06 13.71 27.65
CA GLU A 71 -9.19 12.89 28.50
C GLU A 71 -8.69 11.62 27.82
N ALA A 72 -9.50 11.00 26.97
CA ALA A 72 -9.08 9.89 26.12
C ALA A 72 -8.02 10.35 25.11
N GLU A 73 -8.26 11.47 24.41
CA GLU A 73 -7.29 12.05 23.48
C GLU A 73 -5.95 12.37 24.14
N LYS A 74 -5.96 12.93 25.34
CA LYS A 74 -4.71 13.21 26.08
C LYS A 74 -3.85 11.95 26.31
N LYS A 75 -4.49 10.78 26.45
CA LYS A 75 -3.81 9.49 26.62
C LYS A 75 -3.34 8.92 25.28
N VAL A 76 -4.16 9.05 24.24
CA VAL A 76 -3.92 8.42 22.94
C VAL A 76 -2.97 9.23 22.05
N GLN A 77 -3.02 10.56 22.08
CA GLN A 77 -2.18 11.42 21.24
C GLN A 77 -0.67 11.13 21.32
N PRO A 78 -0.07 10.92 22.51
CA PRO A 78 1.34 10.52 22.60
C PRO A 78 1.64 9.14 21.99
N ILE A 79 0.64 8.26 21.89
CA ILE A 79 0.75 6.94 21.28
C ILE A 79 0.77 7.07 19.75
N TYR A 80 -0.09 7.90 19.17
CA TYR A 80 -0.06 8.18 17.73
C TYR A 80 1.30 8.76 17.29
N LYS A 81 1.87 9.69 18.05
CA LYS A 81 3.23 10.21 17.77
C LYS A 81 4.31 9.12 17.78
N GLN A 82 4.18 8.13 18.67
CA GLN A 82 5.10 6.99 18.69
C GLN A 82 4.89 6.08 17.47
N ILE A 83 3.64 5.87 17.06
CA ILE A 83 3.31 5.12 15.84
C ILE A 83 3.92 5.82 14.62
N ASP A 84 3.74 7.13 14.47
CA ASP A 84 4.30 7.91 13.36
C ASP A 84 5.83 7.76 13.28
N SER A 85 6.52 7.90 14.41
CA SER A 85 7.98 7.69 14.48
C SER A 85 8.40 6.27 14.10
N LEU A 86 7.61 5.26 14.47
CA LEU A 86 7.91 3.86 14.12
C LEU A 86 7.64 3.58 12.64
N ILE A 87 6.64 4.22 12.04
CA ILE A 87 6.39 4.15 10.59
C ILE A 87 7.61 4.72 9.84
N ASP A 88 8.13 5.87 10.27
CA ASP A 88 9.35 6.45 9.70
C ASP A 88 10.56 5.53 9.83
N ASP A 89 10.74 4.89 11.00
CA ASP A 89 11.80 3.91 11.22
C ASP A 89 11.65 2.68 10.31
N ALA A 90 10.43 2.16 10.11
CA ALA A 90 10.15 1.05 9.21
C ALA A 90 10.47 1.39 7.75
N ASN A 91 10.09 2.58 7.30
CA ASN A 91 10.42 3.10 5.98
C ASN A 91 11.93 3.24 5.81
N LYS A 92 12.62 3.83 6.78
CA LYS A 92 14.08 4.00 6.75
C LYS A 92 14.82 2.67 6.73
N ALA A 93 14.35 1.67 7.48
CA ALA A 93 14.93 0.34 7.50
C ALA A 93 14.75 -0.39 6.16
N GLY A 94 13.59 -0.21 5.51
CA GLY A 94 13.24 -0.81 4.23
C GLY A 94 13.89 -0.15 3.01
N LYS A 95 14.27 1.13 3.11
CA LYS A 95 14.65 2.01 1.99
C LYS A 95 15.64 1.42 0.98
N ASN A 96 16.67 0.70 1.43
CA ASN A 96 17.64 0.10 0.51
C ASN A 96 17.06 -1.08 -0.29
N THR A 97 16.17 -1.86 0.32
CA THR A 97 15.48 -2.97 -0.35
C THR A 97 14.42 -2.43 -1.31
N GLU A 98 13.69 -1.39 -0.92
CA GLU A 98 12.73 -0.68 -1.79
C GLU A 98 13.43 -0.11 -3.03
N LYS A 99 14.59 0.52 -2.87
CA LYS A 99 15.38 0.99 -4.01
C LYS A 99 15.76 -0.14 -4.98
N GLN A 100 16.13 -1.31 -4.47
CA GLN A 100 16.44 -2.48 -5.31
C GLN A 100 15.20 -2.99 -6.05
N ILE A 101 14.05 -2.98 -5.37
CA ILE A 101 12.75 -3.32 -5.97
C ILE A 101 12.42 -2.35 -7.12
N ASP A 102 12.58 -1.04 -6.91
CA ASP A 102 12.34 -0.02 -7.94
C ASP A 102 13.27 -0.18 -9.15
N GLU A 103 14.56 -0.40 -8.92
CA GLU A 103 15.54 -0.67 -9.98
C GLU A 103 15.19 -1.93 -10.77
N LEU A 104 14.69 -2.98 -10.11
CA LEU A 104 14.29 -4.22 -10.75
C LEU A 104 12.99 -4.06 -11.55
N ASN A 105 12.00 -3.34 -10.99
CA ASN A 105 10.75 -3.02 -11.66
C ASN A 105 10.98 -2.18 -12.92
N ASN A 106 11.92 -1.23 -12.89
CA ASN A 106 12.29 -0.47 -14.08
C ASN A 106 12.86 -1.38 -15.19
N LYS A 107 13.72 -2.34 -14.85
CA LYS A 107 14.24 -3.32 -15.82
C LYS A 107 13.14 -4.22 -16.40
N ILE A 108 12.21 -4.68 -15.55
CA ILE A 108 11.06 -5.46 -16.00
C ILE A 108 10.21 -4.62 -16.98
N TYR A 109 9.93 -3.37 -16.64
CA TYR A 109 9.19 -2.45 -17.49
C TYR A 109 9.86 -2.21 -18.84
N GLU A 110 11.18 -1.97 -18.85
CA GLU A 110 11.96 -1.81 -20.08
C GLU A 110 11.82 -3.03 -21.00
N ILE A 111 12.00 -4.24 -20.45
CA ILE A 111 11.87 -5.50 -21.20
C ILE A 111 10.45 -5.67 -21.74
N GLN A 112 9.42 -5.43 -20.91
CA GLN A 112 8.02 -5.54 -21.35
C GLN A 112 7.62 -4.50 -22.39
N SER A 113 8.25 -3.32 -22.36
CA SER A 113 7.94 -2.23 -23.28
C SER A 113 8.30 -2.54 -24.73
N GLU A 114 9.24 -3.46 -24.96
CA GLU A 114 9.61 -3.95 -26.30
C GLU A 114 8.40 -4.56 -27.04
N ASP A 115 7.45 -5.15 -26.30
CA ASP A 115 6.26 -5.83 -26.83
C ASP A 115 4.95 -5.11 -26.48
N ASN A 116 4.99 -3.81 -26.14
CA ASN A 116 3.85 -3.08 -25.59
C ASN A 116 2.60 -3.10 -26.48
N GLU A 117 2.75 -3.08 -27.81
CA GLU A 117 1.62 -3.15 -28.74
C GLU A 117 0.89 -4.50 -28.68
N ILE A 118 1.64 -5.60 -28.55
CA ILE A 118 1.09 -6.95 -28.41
C ILE A 118 0.41 -7.08 -27.04
N MET A 119 1.08 -6.62 -25.98
CA MET A 119 0.55 -6.63 -24.62
C MET A 119 -0.73 -5.80 -24.47
N GLU A 120 -0.83 -4.63 -25.12
CA GLU A 120 -2.04 -3.81 -25.09
C GLU A 120 -3.24 -4.50 -25.76
N ARG A 121 -3.01 -5.27 -26.83
CA ARG A 121 -4.06 -6.10 -27.45
C ARG A 121 -4.53 -7.22 -26.52
N VAL A 122 -3.60 -7.91 -25.85
CA VAL A 122 -3.93 -8.93 -24.85
C VAL A 122 -4.76 -8.32 -23.71
N TYR A 123 -4.34 -7.16 -23.20
CA TYR A 123 -5.06 -6.44 -22.17
C TYR A 123 -6.52 -6.12 -22.57
N LYS A 124 -6.74 -5.53 -23.76
CA LYS A 124 -8.09 -5.19 -24.23
C LYS A 124 -8.97 -6.41 -24.41
N TYR A 125 -8.38 -7.52 -24.83
CA TYR A 125 -9.08 -8.79 -24.99
C TYR A 125 -9.54 -9.37 -23.66
N GLU A 126 -8.70 -9.33 -22.62
CA GLU A 126 -9.08 -9.78 -21.27
C GLU A 126 -10.06 -8.82 -20.59
N GLU A 127 -9.89 -7.51 -20.76
CA GLU A 127 -10.84 -6.51 -20.25
C GLU A 127 -12.25 -6.73 -20.81
N ALA A 128 -12.36 -7.08 -22.10
CA ALA A 128 -13.64 -7.42 -22.72
C ALA A 128 -14.27 -8.70 -22.14
N LYS A 129 -13.47 -9.72 -21.78
CA LYS A 129 -13.97 -10.95 -21.15
C LYS A 129 -14.43 -10.74 -19.71
N LEU A 130 -13.74 -9.90 -18.95
CA LEU A 130 -14.09 -9.60 -17.55
C LEU A 130 -15.40 -8.83 -17.42
N ILE A 131 -15.77 -8.06 -18.45
CA ILE A 131 -17.11 -7.43 -18.54
C ILE A 131 -18.21 -8.50 -18.68
N ASP A 132 -17.89 -9.66 -19.26
CA ASP A 132 -18.84 -10.74 -19.54
C ASP A 132 -18.87 -11.84 -18.46
N ASN A 133 -17.81 -12.03 -17.66
CA ASN A 133 -17.76 -13.03 -16.58
C ASN A 133 -16.88 -12.55 -15.39
N MET A 134 -17.51 -12.23 -14.25
CA MET A 134 -16.81 -12.06 -12.97
C MET A 134 -16.67 -13.44 -12.30
N ASP A 135 -15.66 -14.21 -12.71
CA ASP A 135 -15.20 -15.37 -11.93
C ASP A 135 -13.93 -14.97 -11.15
N GLU A 136 -13.98 -15.07 -9.83
CA GLU A 136 -12.91 -14.69 -8.89
C GLU A 136 -11.76 -15.72 -8.80
N ASP A 137 -11.87 -16.85 -9.49
CA ASP A 137 -10.91 -17.96 -9.37
C ASP A 137 -9.84 -17.93 -10.48
N SER A 138 -8.86 -17.02 -10.35
CA SER A 138 -7.64 -16.99 -11.17
C SER A 138 -6.40 -17.18 -10.30
N TYR A 139 -6.28 -18.35 -9.68
CA TYR A 139 -5.06 -18.74 -8.97
C TYR A 139 -4.31 -19.81 -9.77
N ASN A 140 -3.04 -19.54 -10.09
CA ASN A 140 -2.10 -20.41 -10.83
C ASN A 140 -2.41 -20.66 -12.32
N ILE A 141 -2.37 -19.59 -13.12
CA ILE A 141 -2.31 -19.72 -14.58
C ILE A 141 -0.85 -19.93 -14.99
N ASP A 142 -0.58 -21.01 -15.72
CA ASP A 142 0.68 -21.16 -16.45
C ASP A 142 0.71 -20.12 -17.57
N MET A 143 1.58 -19.11 -17.43
CA MET A 143 1.64 -17.98 -18.35
C MET A 143 2.02 -18.38 -19.78
N ILE A 144 2.83 -19.42 -19.97
CA ILE A 144 3.20 -19.88 -21.30
C ILE A 144 2.01 -20.55 -21.98
N GLU A 145 1.30 -21.42 -21.26
CA GLU A 145 0.09 -22.07 -21.79
C GLU A 145 -1.03 -21.05 -22.05
N TYR A 146 -1.17 -20.06 -21.18
CA TYR A 146 -2.07 -18.94 -21.40
C TYR A 146 -1.73 -18.17 -22.67
N ILE A 147 -0.47 -17.77 -22.89
CA ILE A 147 -0.06 -17.08 -24.12
C ILE A 147 -0.37 -17.92 -25.36
N LYS A 148 -0.11 -19.23 -25.32
CA LYS A 148 -0.42 -20.15 -26.43
C LYS A 148 -1.92 -20.20 -26.73
N SER A 149 -2.75 -20.13 -25.70
CA SER A 149 -4.22 -20.20 -25.80
C SER A 149 -4.85 -18.94 -26.41
N LEU A 150 -4.14 -17.80 -26.42
CA LEU A 150 -4.70 -16.53 -26.87
C LEU A 150 -5.04 -16.55 -28.37
N PRO A 151 -6.33 -16.49 -28.75
CA PRO A 151 -6.73 -16.58 -30.16
C PRO A 151 -6.48 -15.29 -30.93
N ILE A 152 -6.28 -14.18 -30.22
CA ILE A 152 -6.02 -12.86 -30.81
C ILE A 152 -4.57 -12.67 -31.28
N LEU A 153 -3.68 -13.61 -30.97
CA LEU A 153 -2.26 -13.54 -31.28
C LEU A 153 -1.91 -14.48 -32.43
N THR A 154 -1.04 -14.02 -33.32
CA THR A 154 -0.37 -14.87 -34.30
C THR A 154 0.70 -15.73 -33.63
N ASP A 155 1.13 -16.82 -34.28
CA ASP A 155 2.18 -17.70 -33.74
C ASP A 155 3.49 -16.93 -33.45
N SER A 156 3.89 -16.02 -34.34
CA SER A 156 5.08 -15.19 -34.12
C SER A 156 4.94 -14.22 -32.94
N GLU A 157 3.74 -13.69 -32.68
CA GLU A 157 3.49 -12.84 -31.51
C GLU A 157 3.51 -13.66 -30.21
N LYS A 158 3.00 -14.90 -30.25
CA LYS A 158 3.07 -15.82 -29.10
C LYS A 158 4.51 -16.16 -28.76
N ASP A 159 5.33 -16.50 -29.75
CA ASP A 159 6.75 -16.81 -29.54
C ASP A 159 7.49 -15.62 -28.90
N LYS A 160 7.24 -14.39 -29.36
CA LYS A 160 7.81 -13.18 -28.74
C LYS A 160 7.42 -13.03 -27.29
N LEU A 161 6.12 -13.12 -26.96
CA LEU A 161 5.66 -13.00 -25.58
C LEU A 161 6.20 -14.12 -24.67
N ILE A 162 6.34 -15.34 -25.20
CA ILE A 162 6.92 -16.47 -24.47
C ILE A 162 8.41 -16.21 -24.17
N ASP A 163 9.17 -15.72 -25.15
CA ASP A 163 10.58 -15.40 -24.96
C ASP A 163 10.77 -14.23 -23.98
N THR A 164 9.93 -13.20 -24.07
CA THR A 164 9.87 -12.11 -23.09
C THR A 164 9.53 -12.63 -21.69
N HIS A 165 8.56 -13.53 -21.55
CA HIS A 165 8.24 -14.16 -20.27
C HIS A 165 9.42 -14.95 -19.68
N LYS A 166 10.11 -15.76 -20.50
CA LYS A 166 11.32 -16.49 -20.07
C LYS A 166 12.44 -15.56 -19.65
N LYS A 167 12.64 -14.44 -20.37
CA LYS A 167 13.63 -13.40 -20.03
C LYS A 167 13.32 -12.73 -18.68
N LEU A 168 12.03 -12.57 -18.36
CA LEU A 168 11.56 -11.92 -17.13
C LEU A 168 11.50 -12.85 -15.91
N ALA A 169 11.34 -14.17 -16.10
CA ALA A 169 11.28 -15.15 -15.02
C ALA A 169 12.33 -14.96 -13.89
N PRO A 170 13.65 -14.83 -14.18
CA PRO A 170 14.64 -14.62 -13.12
C PRO A 170 14.51 -13.26 -12.40
N TYR A 171 13.90 -12.25 -13.03
CA TYR A 171 13.62 -10.96 -12.39
C TYR A 171 12.43 -11.07 -11.44
N TYR A 172 11.40 -11.85 -11.79
CA TYR A 172 10.27 -12.10 -10.89
C TYR A 172 10.67 -12.89 -9.65
N GLU A 173 11.53 -13.90 -9.78
CA GLU A 173 12.08 -14.63 -8.63
C GLU A 173 12.90 -13.72 -7.70
N GLN A 174 13.71 -12.83 -8.27
CA GLN A 174 14.44 -11.83 -7.50
C GLN A 174 13.51 -10.85 -6.78
N LEU A 175 12.43 -10.42 -7.45
CA LEU A 175 11.43 -9.52 -6.88
C LEU A 175 10.73 -10.15 -5.67
N ASP A 176 10.29 -11.41 -5.79
CA ASP A 176 9.71 -12.17 -4.67
C ASP A 176 10.68 -12.27 -3.48
N SER A 177 11.96 -12.59 -3.75
CA SER A 177 12.99 -12.63 -2.70
C SER A 177 13.19 -11.27 -2.03
N LEU A 178 13.15 -10.16 -2.78
CA LEU A 178 13.29 -8.81 -2.23
C LEU A 178 12.09 -8.42 -1.37
N TYR A 179 10.87 -8.74 -1.79
CA TYR A 179 9.68 -8.49 -0.97
C TYR A 179 9.67 -9.33 0.32
N LYS A 180 10.07 -10.61 0.26
CA LYS A 180 10.27 -11.43 1.47
C LYS A 180 11.30 -10.81 2.43
N LYS A 181 12.39 -10.27 1.89
CA LYS A 181 13.42 -9.57 2.67
C LYS A 181 12.88 -8.28 3.28
N LEU A 182 12.16 -7.45 2.52
CA LEU A 182 11.54 -6.21 2.99
C LEU A 182 10.59 -6.49 4.15
N ASN A 183 9.68 -7.46 3.98
CA ASN A 183 8.76 -7.89 5.03
C ASN A 183 9.52 -8.34 6.29
N LYS A 184 10.58 -9.13 6.15
CA LYS A 184 11.40 -9.57 7.30
C LYS A 184 12.04 -8.40 8.05
N ILE A 185 12.43 -7.33 7.36
CA ILE A 185 13.05 -6.13 7.95
C ILE A 185 12.00 -5.29 8.69
N GLN A 186 10.83 -5.06 8.09
CA GLN A 186 9.81 -4.17 8.63
C GLN A 186 8.92 -4.84 9.68
N LYS A 187 8.71 -6.16 9.59
CA LYS A 187 7.80 -6.91 10.47
C LYS A 187 8.02 -6.66 11.97
N PRO A 188 9.25 -6.68 12.53
CA PRO A 188 9.42 -6.43 13.96
C PRO A 188 9.00 -5.02 14.42
N ILE A 189 9.00 -4.04 13.51
CA ILE A 189 8.56 -2.67 13.78
C ILE A 189 7.03 -2.59 13.63
N ILE A 190 6.48 -3.20 12.59
CA ILE A 190 5.02 -3.33 12.40
C ILE A 190 4.38 -4.04 13.60
N ASP A 191 4.96 -5.15 14.07
CA ASP A 191 4.47 -5.87 15.26
C ASP A 191 4.50 -5.00 16.54
N LYS A 192 5.33 -3.93 16.60
CA LYS A 192 5.29 -2.94 17.70
C LYS A 192 4.19 -1.91 17.49
N ILE A 193 3.98 -1.46 16.26
CA ILE A 193 2.91 -0.54 15.88
C ILE A 193 1.55 -1.18 16.19
N ASP A 194 1.36 -2.45 15.84
CA ASP A 194 0.12 -3.20 16.13
C ASP A 194 -0.20 -3.19 17.63
N LYS A 195 0.81 -3.43 18.48
CA LYS A 195 0.65 -3.37 19.95
C LYS A 195 0.38 -1.96 20.47
N LEU A 196 0.77 -0.91 19.75
CA LEU A 196 0.41 0.46 20.11
C LEU A 196 -1.04 0.74 19.71
N TYR A 197 -1.53 0.22 18.59
CA TYR A 197 -2.95 0.30 18.24
C TYR A 197 -3.85 -0.41 19.25
N ASP A 198 -3.44 -1.55 19.83
CA ASP A 198 -4.17 -2.17 20.94
C ASP A 198 -4.36 -1.21 22.13
N LYS A 199 -3.35 -0.35 22.40
CA LYS A 199 -3.42 0.66 23.47
C LYS A 199 -4.26 1.87 23.08
N VAL A 200 -4.29 2.22 21.79
CA VAL A 200 -5.20 3.24 21.26
C VAL A 200 -6.65 2.79 21.49
N ASP A 201 -6.97 1.55 21.11
CA ASP A 201 -8.29 0.95 21.32
C ASP A 201 -8.65 0.91 22.81
N GLU A 202 -7.71 0.51 23.67
CA GLU A 202 -7.90 0.57 25.11
C GLU A 202 -8.14 2.00 25.61
N GLY A 203 -7.44 3.00 25.06
CA GLY A 203 -7.61 4.41 25.38
C GLY A 203 -9.00 4.94 25.07
N TYR A 204 -9.67 4.40 24.05
CA TYR A 204 -11.03 4.79 23.65
C TYR A 204 -12.14 3.87 24.15
N LYS A 205 -11.84 2.72 24.78
CA LYS A 205 -12.84 1.69 25.12
C LYS A 205 -14.07 2.21 25.88
N ASP A 206 -13.86 3.14 26.81
CA ASP A 206 -14.90 3.67 27.69
C ASP A 206 -15.61 4.90 27.09
N VAL A 207 -15.20 5.36 25.92
CA VAL A 207 -15.75 6.56 25.25
C VAL A 207 -16.22 6.31 23.83
N ALA A 208 -15.94 5.13 23.24
CA ALA A 208 -16.33 4.79 21.88
C ALA A 208 -17.84 4.95 21.62
N TYR A 209 -18.69 4.65 22.62
CA TYR A 209 -20.13 4.80 22.51
C TYR A 209 -20.59 6.25 22.30
N ILE A 210 -19.77 7.24 22.69
CA ILE A 210 -20.10 8.67 22.57
C ILE A 210 -20.18 9.07 21.10
N TRP A 211 -19.34 8.48 20.23
CA TRP A 211 -19.34 8.75 18.79
C TRP A 211 -20.66 8.40 18.09
N ASN A 212 -21.42 7.43 18.62
CA ASN A 212 -22.74 7.07 18.07
C ASN A 212 -23.82 8.14 18.33
N LYS A 213 -23.55 9.13 19.19
CA LYS A 213 -24.47 10.21 19.54
C LYS A 213 -24.14 11.53 18.85
N VAL A 214 -22.97 11.62 18.22
CA VAL A 214 -22.51 12.85 17.57
C VAL A 214 -23.40 13.10 16.35
N GLU A 215 -23.99 14.29 16.29
CA GLU A 215 -24.71 14.77 15.11
C GLU A 215 -23.71 15.43 14.15
N TYR A 216 -23.65 14.95 12.91
CA TYR A 216 -22.82 15.48 11.82
C TYR A 216 -23.45 16.72 11.18
#